data_AF-A0A0E9WWP2-F1
#
_entry.id   AF-A0A0E9WWP2-F1
#
_cell.length_a   1.000
_cell.length_b   1.000
_cell.length_c   1.000
_cell.angle_alpha   90.00
_cell.angle_beta   90.00
_cell.angle_gamma   90.00
#
_symmetry.space_group_name_H-M   'P 1'
#
loop_
_entity.id
_entity.type
_entity.pdbx_description
1 polymer ?
#
loop_
_entity_poly.entity_id
_entity_poly.type
_entity_poly.pdbx_seq_one_letter_code
_entity_poly.pdbx_strand_id
1 'polypeptide(L)'
;MLTVLDEVQLRGLLLDSELGSRLQLPGDAMIVDWQPLQPIESNLEVFQRRNLTWLADRSVSPTFLSVHTPPYPVPYNGGSLRFNIDLFGTSQSLAHLALVSHLERVRGKIQGVVWIFVYMHRSLWKGMREYCESLTDVVSFRDYWEQLILERPF
;
A
#
# COMPACT_ATOMS: atom_id res chain seq x y z
N MET A 1 12.57 -5.89 9.80
CA MET A 1 11.86 -6.93 9.03
C MET A 1 10.39 -6.62 9.09
N LEU A 2 9.64 -6.76 8.00
CA LEU A 2 8.19 -6.57 8.01
C LEU A 2 7.48 -7.88 8.33
N THR A 3 6.41 -7.81 9.11
CA THR A 3 5.60 -8.95 9.51
C THR A 3 4.25 -8.93 8.79
N VAL A 4 3.77 -10.10 8.38
CA VAL A 4 2.39 -10.25 7.90
C VAL A 4 1.46 -10.14 9.09
N LEU A 5 0.41 -9.35 8.96
CA LEU A 5 -0.64 -9.28 9.96
C LEU A 5 -1.67 -10.38 9.71
N ASP A 6 -2.02 -11.11 10.77
CA ASP A 6 -3.21 -11.95 10.78
C ASP A 6 -4.49 -11.11 10.97
N GLU A 7 -5.65 -11.76 10.89
CA GLU A 7 -6.95 -11.08 10.99
C GLU A 7 -7.17 -10.42 12.37
N VAL A 8 -6.70 -11.04 13.46
CA VAL A 8 -6.87 -10.53 14.82
C VAL A 8 -6.01 -9.29 15.04
N GLN A 9 -4.75 -9.35 14.60
CA GLN A 9 -3.81 -8.25 14.63
C GLN A 9 -4.29 -7.08 13.77
N LEU A 10 -4.75 -7.37 12.55
CA LEU A 10 -5.28 -6.37 11.63
C LEU A 10 -6.51 -5.69 12.23
N ARG A 11 -7.46 -6.45 12.79
CA ARG A 11 -8.65 -5.88 13.43
C ARG A 11 -8.28 -4.97 14.60
N GLY A 12 -7.42 -5.43 15.50
CA GLY A 12 -6.97 -4.63 16.63
C GLY A 12 -6.27 -3.35 16.19
N LEU A 13 -5.49 -3.42 15.10
CA LEU A 13 -4.82 -2.28 14.51
C LEU A 13 -5.80 -1.28 13.89
N LEU A 14 -6.73 -1.76 13.06
CA LEU A 14 -7.71 -0.91 12.38
C LEU A 14 -8.71 -0.27 13.34
N LEU A 15 -8.78 -0.68 14.60
CA LEU A 15 -9.65 -0.06 15.60
C LEU A 15 -8.85 0.81 16.60
N ASP A 16 -7.54 0.97 16.39
CA ASP A 16 -6.70 1.84 17.21
C ASP A 16 -6.96 3.32 16.86
N SER A 17 -7.46 4.09 17.82
CA SER A 17 -7.78 5.51 17.65
C SER A 17 -6.57 6.37 17.26
N GLU A 18 -5.36 5.92 17.59
CA GLU A 18 -4.10 6.60 17.28
C GLU A 18 -3.49 6.15 15.95
N LEU A 19 -4.15 5.27 15.19
CA LEU A 19 -3.62 4.77 13.91
C LEU A 19 -3.39 5.90 12.91
N GLY A 20 -4.36 6.80 12.77
CA GLY A 20 -4.34 7.90 11.81
C GLY A 20 -3.17 8.85 12.04
N SER A 21 -3.02 9.32 13.28
CA SER A 21 -1.92 10.20 13.69
C SER A 21 -0.55 9.52 13.54
N ARG A 22 -0.45 8.25 13.94
CA ARG A 22 0.81 7.49 13.92
C ARG A 22 1.29 7.17 12.51
N LEU A 23 0.39 6.85 11.59
CA LEU A 23 0.70 6.52 10.19
C LEU A 23 0.63 7.73 9.24
N GLN A 24 0.27 8.91 9.75
CA GLN A 24 0.07 10.14 8.98
C GLN A 24 -0.97 9.97 7.87
N LEU A 25 -2.11 9.36 8.19
CA LEU A 25 -3.18 9.10 7.23
C LEU A 25 -3.84 10.43 6.81
N PRO A 26 -4.09 10.62 5.50
CA PRO A 26 -4.82 11.79 5.03
C PRO A 26 -6.28 11.72 5.51
N GLY A 27 -6.70 12.68 6.34
CA GLY A 27 -8.07 12.74 6.87
C GLY A 27 -8.47 11.51 7.68
N ASP A 28 -7.50 10.87 8.36
CA ASP A 28 -7.67 9.63 9.13
C ASP A 28 -8.22 8.44 8.30
N ALA A 29 -8.16 8.54 6.97
CA ALA A 29 -8.64 7.50 6.06
C ALA A 29 -7.47 6.73 5.45
N MET A 30 -7.66 5.42 5.33
CA MET A 30 -6.80 4.55 4.55
C MET A 30 -7.32 4.52 3.12
N ILE A 31 -6.47 4.87 2.17
CA ILE A 31 -6.78 4.70 0.76
C ILE A 31 -6.26 3.31 0.38
N VAL A 32 -7.16 2.41 0.03
CA VAL A 32 -6.80 1.05 -0.43
C VAL A 32 -7.47 0.79 -1.76
N ASP A 33 -6.65 0.58 -2.80
CA ASP A 33 -7.12 0.37 -4.17
C ASP A 33 -8.12 1.45 -4.63
N TRP A 34 -7.72 2.71 -4.47
CA TRP A 34 -8.52 3.92 -4.80
C TRP A 34 -9.75 4.17 -3.92
N GLN A 35 -10.10 3.30 -2.98
CA GLN A 35 -11.20 3.56 -2.07
C GLN A 35 -10.69 4.14 -0.74
N PRO A 36 -11.12 5.35 -0.35
CA PRO A 36 -10.91 5.85 0.99
C PRO A 36 -11.82 5.09 1.97
N LEU A 37 -11.23 4.53 3.02
CA LEU A 37 -11.91 3.80 4.08
C LEU A 37 -11.39 4.27 5.43
N GLN A 38 -12.30 4.73 6.28
CA GLN A 38 -11.94 4.98 7.67
C GLN A 38 -11.71 3.65 8.40
N PRO A 39 -10.69 3.56 9.26
CA PRO A 39 -10.42 2.39 10.09
C PRO A 39 -11.42 2.38 11.26
N ILE A 40 -12.66 1.97 10.96
CA ILE A 40 -13.78 1.87 11.91
C ILE A 40 -14.47 0.51 11.75
N GLU A 41 -15.20 0.10 12.79
CA GLU A 41 -15.86 -1.21 12.86
C GLU A 41 -16.72 -1.54 11.62
N SER A 42 -17.52 -0.59 11.15
CA SER A 42 -18.40 -0.77 9.98
C SER A 42 -17.67 -1.00 8.66
N ASN A 43 -16.40 -0.59 8.55
CA ASN A 43 -15.58 -0.76 7.35
C ASN A 43 -14.71 -2.03 7.39
N LEU A 44 -14.61 -2.73 8.53
CA LEU A 44 -13.74 -3.90 8.68
C LEU A 44 -14.05 -4.99 7.65
N GLU A 45 -15.33 -5.25 7.39
CA GLU A 45 -15.74 -6.23 6.39
C GLU A 45 -15.22 -5.89 4.98
N VAL A 46 -15.11 -4.59 4.65
CA VAL A 46 -14.60 -4.14 3.35
C VAL A 46 -13.11 -4.48 3.21
N PHE A 47 -12.33 -4.30 4.27
CA PHE A 47 -10.92 -4.69 4.31
C PHE A 47 -10.74 -6.21 4.20
N GLN A 48 -11.63 -7.00 4.81
CA GLN A 48 -11.55 -8.47 4.81
C GLN A 48 -11.87 -9.10 3.45
N ARG A 49 -12.86 -8.56 2.71
CA ARG A 49 -13.33 -9.16 1.45
C ARG A 49 -12.34 -9.09 0.28
N ARG A 50 -11.27 -8.31 0.39
CA ARG A 50 -10.38 -7.94 -0.74
C ARG A 50 -9.14 -8.81 -0.93
N ASN A 51 -9.00 -9.90 -0.17
CA ASN A 51 -7.81 -10.76 -0.18
C ASN A 51 -6.50 -9.95 -0.09
N LEU A 52 -6.53 -8.95 0.79
CA LEU A 52 -5.44 -8.00 0.99
C LEU A 52 -4.30 -8.67 1.73
N THR A 53 -3.07 -8.36 1.34
CA THR A 53 -1.89 -8.75 2.11
C THR A 53 -1.34 -7.53 2.84
N TRP A 54 -1.38 -7.58 4.17
CA TRP A 54 -0.93 -6.51 5.05
C TRP A 54 0.45 -6.81 5.61
N LEU A 55 1.36 -5.83 5.55
CA LEU A 55 2.69 -5.89 6.15
C LEU A 55 2.90 -4.70 7.07
N ALA A 56 3.41 -4.94 8.27
CA ALA A 56 3.72 -3.90 9.25
C ALA A 56 5.16 -4.02 9.77
N ASP A 57 5.71 -2.92 10.28
CA ASP A 57 7.00 -2.94 10.99
C ASP A 57 6.90 -3.65 12.34
N ARG A 58 5.72 -3.61 12.97
CA ARG A 58 5.39 -4.20 14.26
C ARG A 58 3.95 -4.72 14.26
N SER A 59 3.68 -5.78 15.01
CA SER A 59 2.31 -6.31 15.17
C SER A 59 1.44 -5.49 16.11
N VAL A 60 2.06 -4.71 17.01
CA VAL A 60 1.37 -3.82 17.96
C VAL A 60 1.90 -2.41 17.77
N SER A 61 0.98 -1.46 17.61
CA SER A 61 1.25 -0.04 17.41
C SER A 61 2.32 0.27 16.33
N PRO A 62 2.13 -0.19 15.09
CA PRO A 62 3.08 -0.01 14.00
C PRO A 62 3.26 1.46 13.64
N THR A 63 4.47 1.82 13.26
CA THR A 63 4.78 3.15 12.69
C THR A 63 4.85 3.14 11.17
N PHE A 64 4.73 1.96 10.58
CA PHE A 64 4.66 1.76 9.15
C PHE A 64 3.75 0.58 8.83
N LEU A 65 2.86 0.79 7.88
CA LEU A 65 1.93 -0.22 7.40
C LEU A 65 1.91 -0.18 5.89
N SER A 66 1.75 -1.32 5.25
CA SER A 66 1.57 -1.38 3.80
C SER A 66 0.62 -2.50 3.43
N VAL A 67 -0.04 -2.34 2.31
CA VAL A 67 -1.01 -3.30 1.80
C VAL A 67 -0.90 -3.40 0.30
N HIS A 68 -1.13 -4.60 -0.23
CA HIS A 68 -1.37 -4.78 -1.66
C HIS A 68 -2.65 -5.54 -1.92
N THR A 69 -3.26 -5.27 -3.08
CA THR A 69 -4.30 -6.11 -3.66
C THR A 69 -3.67 -7.16 -4.59
N PRO A 70 -4.29 -8.33 -4.77
CA PRO A 70 -3.82 -9.31 -5.75
C PRO A 70 -3.64 -8.66 -7.13
N PRO A 71 -2.55 -8.93 -7.86
CA PRO A 71 -2.38 -8.44 -9.22
C PRO A 71 -3.55 -8.88 -10.11
N TYR A 72 -4.03 -7.97 -10.96
CA TYR A 72 -5.14 -8.24 -11.87
C TYR A 72 -4.82 -7.81 -13.31
N PRO A 73 -5.38 -8.48 -14.33
CA PRO A 73 -5.11 -8.15 -15.73
C PRO A 73 -5.77 -6.82 -16.12
N VAL A 74 -5.09 -6.05 -16.95
CA VAL A 74 -5.59 -4.83 -17.59
C VAL A 74 -5.52 -4.94 -19.11
N PRO A 75 -6.40 -4.26 -19.86
CA PRO A 75 -6.42 -4.31 -21.33
C PRO A 75 -5.28 -3.47 -21.94
N TYR A 76 -4.04 -3.76 -21.56
CA TYR A 76 -2.83 -3.13 -22.06
C TYR A 76 -1.80 -4.21 -22.45
N ASN A 77 -1.11 -4.02 -23.57
CA ASN A 77 -0.04 -4.90 -24.08
C ASN A 77 -0.31 -6.41 -23.88
N GLY A 78 -1.44 -6.89 -24.40
CA GLY A 78 -1.77 -8.32 -24.36
C GLY A 78 -2.22 -8.86 -23.00
N GLY A 79 -2.66 -8.00 -22.08
CA GLY A 79 -3.14 -8.43 -20.75
C GLY A 79 -2.11 -8.25 -19.64
N SER A 80 -1.33 -7.18 -19.69
CA SER A 80 -0.40 -6.79 -18.63
C SER A 80 -1.10 -6.80 -17.26
N LEU A 81 -0.36 -7.07 -16.19
CA LEU A 81 -0.92 -7.04 -14.84
C LEU A 81 -0.78 -5.64 -14.24
N ARG A 82 -1.76 -5.25 -13.45
CA ARG A 82 -1.67 -4.11 -12.54
C ARG A 82 -1.49 -4.62 -11.12
N PHE A 83 -0.56 -4.01 -10.40
CA PHE A 83 -0.27 -4.31 -9.01
C PHE A 83 -0.25 -3.02 -8.19
N ASN A 84 -1.18 -2.89 -7.26
CA ASN A 84 -1.34 -1.70 -6.43
C ASN A 84 -0.77 -1.97 -5.03
N ILE A 85 0.08 -1.07 -4.54
CA ILE A 85 0.69 -1.10 -3.21
C ILE A 85 0.43 0.24 -2.53
N ASP A 86 -0.25 0.22 -1.39
CA ASP A 86 -0.46 1.40 -0.55
C ASP A 86 0.51 1.37 0.63
N LEU A 87 1.26 2.45 0.84
CA LEU A 87 2.25 2.64 1.91
C LEU A 87 1.79 3.73 2.88
N PHE A 88 1.73 3.40 4.16
CA PHE A 88 1.34 4.30 5.24
C PHE A 88 2.51 4.48 6.21
N GLY A 89 2.76 5.73 6.62
CA GLY A 89 3.96 6.15 7.33
C GLY A 89 5.00 6.82 6.43
N THR A 90 6.10 7.28 7.02
CA THR A 90 7.06 8.18 6.37
C THR A 90 8.52 7.70 6.41
N SER A 91 8.75 6.47 6.86
CA SER A 91 10.09 5.87 6.88
C SER A 91 10.51 5.37 5.50
N GLN A 92 11.55 5.99 4.93
CA GLN A 92 12.07 5.65 3.60
C GLN A 92 12.57 4.21 3.51
N SER A 93 13.32 3.75 4.51
CA SER A 93 13.88 2.39 4.54
C SER A 93 12.79 1.32 4.63
N LEU A 94 11.72 1.59 5.39
CA LEU A 94 10.58 0.68 5.47
C LEU A 94 9.76 0.69 4.18
N ALA A 95 9.64 1.83 3.49
CA ALA A 95 8.99 1.92 2.19
C ALA A 95 9.70 1.07 1.13
N HIS A 96 11.03 1.16 1.03
CA HIS A 96 11.83 0.31 0.14
C HIS A 96 11.68 -1.17 0.48
N LEU A 97 11.77 -1.51 1.76
CA LEU A 97 11.60 -2.89 2.23
C LEU A 97 10.20 -3.43 1.91
N ALA A 98 9.16 -2.60 2.05
CA ALA A 98 7.78 -2.97 1.75
C ALA A 98 7.57 -3.25 0.26
N LEU A 99 8.09 -2.38 -0.61
CA LEU A 99 8.03 -2.58 -2.06
C LEU A 99 8.59 -3.96 -2.45
N VAL A 100 9.80 -4.27 -2.01
CA VAL A 100 10.45 -5.56 -2.32
C VAL A 100 9.68 -6.72 -1.70
N SER A 101 9.24 -6.59 -0.45
CA SER A 101 8.51 -7.64 0.27
C SER A 101 7.18 -7.99 -0.41
N HIS A 102 6.48 -7.00 -0.94
CA HIS A 102 5.24 -7.21 -1.68
C HIS A 102 5.50 -7.87 -3.03
N LEU A 103 6.51 -7.43 -3.78
CA LEU A 103 6.88 -8.02 -5.07
C LEU A 103 7.30 -9.49 -4.94
N GLU A 104 8.13 -9.83 -3.96
CA GLU A 104 8.55 -11.22 -3.71
C GLU A 104 7.35 -12.15 -3.44
N ARG A 105 6.31 -11.66 -2.76
CA ARG A 105 5.11 -12.45 -2.46
C ARG A 105 4.26 -12.77 -3.68
N VAL A 106 4.30 -11.92 -4.70
CA VAL A 106 3.52 -12.10 -5.93
C VAL A 106 4.39 -12.54 -7.11
N ARG A 107 5.71 -12.70 -6.93
CA ARG A 107 6.65 -13.07 -7.99
C ARG A 107 6.19 -14.28 -8.81
N GLY A 108 5.67 -15.31 -8.16
CA GLY A 108 5.17 -16.53 -8.84
C GLY A 108 3.83 -16.36 -9.57
N LYS A 109 3.10 -15.27 -9.31
CA LYS A 109 1.80 -14.92 -9.92
C LYS A 109 1.93 -13.89 -11.04
N ILE A 110 3.09 -13.26 -11.14
CA ILE A 110 3.39 -12.23 -12.11
C ILE A 110 4.07 -12.88 -13.31
N GLN A 111 3.50 -12.67 -14.50
CA GLN A 111 4.09 -13.08 -15.78
C GLN A 111 3.96 -11.92 -16.78
N GLY A 112 5.03 -11.66 -17.54
CA GLY A 112 5.06 -10.58 -18.52
C GLY A 112 5.22 -9.20 -17.90
N VAL A 113 4.64 -8.18 -18.53
CA VAL A 113 4.74 -6.78 -18.11
C VAL A 113 3.79 -6.51 -16.94
N VAL A 114 4.30 -5.89 -15.88
CA VAL A 114 3.52 -5.46 -14.72
C VAL A 114 3.66 -3.98 -14.49
N TRP A 115 2.51 -3.35 -14.25
CA TRP A 115 2.41 -1.97 -13.86
C TRP A 115 2.25 -1.89 -12.36
N ILE A 116 3.31 -1.43 -11.70
CA ILE A 116 3.34 -1.29 -10.25
C ILE A 116 2.97 0.13 -9.90
N PHE A 117 1.85 0.30 -9.21
CA PHE A 117 1.42 1.58 -8.66
C PHE A 117 1.69 1.58 -7.17
N VAL A 118 2.51 2.52 -6.71
CA VAL A 118 2.85 2.66 -5.30
C VAL A 118 2.30 4.00 -4.80
N TYR A 119 1.32 3.95 -3.89
CA TYR A 119 0.73 5.12 -3.25
C TYR A 119 1.40 5.34 -1.90
N MET A 120 1.85 6.56 -1.63
CA MET A 120 2.67 6.84 -0.45
C MET A 120 2.62 8.32 -0.07
N HIS A 121 2.97 8.61 1.18
CA HIS A 121 3.13 9.98 1.64
C HIS A 121 4.17 10.75 0.80
N ARG A 122 3.91 12.03 0.52
CA ARG A 122 4.72 12.88 -0.37
C ARG A 122 6.21 12.94 -0.01
N SER A 123 6.54 12.79 1.28
CA SER A 123 7.94 12.82 1.75
C SER A 123 8.76 11.63 1.22
N LEU A 124 8.11 10.53 0.81
CA LEU A 124 8.76 9.33 0.31
C LEU A 124 9.05 9.36 -1.19
N TRP A 125 8.46 10.31 -1.92
CA TRP A 125 8.42 10.30 -3.39
C TRP A 125 9.80 10.33 -4.03
N LYS A 126 10.66 11.26 -3.58
CA LYS A 126 12.01 11.41 -4.13
C LYS A 126 12.85 10.16 -3.89
N GLY A 127 12.91 9.69 -2.65
CA GLY A 127 13.72 8.53 -2.30
C GLY A 127 13.18 7.22 -2.89
N MET A 128 11.86 7.11 -3.13
CA MET A 128 11.30 5.95 -3.81
C MET A 128 11.63 5.98 -5.31
N ARG A 129 11.51 7.14 -5.95
CA ARG A 129 11.89 7.33 -7.36
C ARG A 129 13.35 6.97 -7.58
N GLU A 130 14.26 7.58 -6.81
CA GLU A 130 15.70 7.32 -6.90
C GLU A 130 16.04 5.84 -6.68
N TYR A 131 15.35 5.19 -5.73
CA TYR A 131 15.52 3.76 -5.50
C TYR A 131 15.06 2.92 -6.70
N CYS A 132 13.86 3.17 -7.24
CA CYS A 132 13.36 2.45 -8.40
C CYS A 132 14.22 2.68 -9.66
N GLU A 133 14.69 3.90 -9.88
CA GLU A 133 15.58 4.25 -11.00
C GLU A 133 16.97 3.60 -10.87
N SER A 134 17.38 3.20 -9.67
CA SER A 134 18.61 2.43 -9.45
C SER A 134 18.48 0.94 -9.81
N LEU A 135 17.25 0.44 -10.00
CA LEU A 135 16.99 -0.96 -10.33
C LEU A 135 17.04 -1.17 -11.84
N THR A 136 17.72 -2.23 -12.26
CA THR A 136 17.68 -2.69 -13.66
C THR A 136 16.26 -3.13 -14.02
N ASP A 137 15.82 -2.82 -15.24
CA ASP A 137 14.52 -3.22 -15.81
C ASP A 137 13.27 -2.57 -15.18
N VAL A 138 13.44 -1.59 -14.30
CA VAL A 138 12.35 -0.75 -13.79
C VAL A 138 12.33 0.57 -14.57
N VAL A 139 11.24 0.82 -15.28
CA VAL A 139 11.05 2.06 -16.04
C VAL A 139 9.89 2.85 -15.44
N SER A 140 10.15 4.12 -15.11
CA SER A 140 9.08 5.04 -14.72
C SER A 140 8.13 5.26 -15.89
N PHE A 141 6.83 5.02 -15.67
CA PHE A 141 5.83 5.12 -16.73
C PHE A 141 5.21 6.52 -16.85
N ARG A 142 4.95 7.20 -15.73
CA ARG A 142 4.34 8.54 -15.69
C ARG A 142 4.87 9.35 -14.53
N ASP A 143 4.95 10.66 -14.75
CA ASP A 143 5.10 11.62 -13.66
C ASP A 143 3.76 11.84 -12.96
N TYR A 144 3.86 11.91 -11.64
CA TYR A 144 2.85 11.95 -10.58
C TYR A 144 1.42 12.36 -10.95
N TRP A 145 0.46 11.59 -10.42
CA TRP A 145 -0.91 12.01 -10.19
C TRP A 145 -1.11 12.11 -8.67
N GLU A 146 -1.43 13.29 -8.15
CA GLU A 146 -1.80 13.44 -6.74
C GLU A 146 -3.15 12.77 -6.48
N GLN A 147 -3.26 12.07 -5.35
CA GLN A 147 -4.55 11.60 -4.88
C GLN A 147 -5.09 12.56 -3.81
N LEU A 148 -6.18 13.24 -4.13
CA LEU A 148 -6.84 14.18 -3.25
C LEU A 148 -8.09 13.52 -2.66
N ILE A 149 -8.23 13.55 -1.33
CA ILE A 149 -9.48 13.25 -0.66
C ILE A 149 -10.35 14.50 -0.76
N LEU A 150 -11.34 14.46 -1.64
CA LEU A 150 -12.20 15.61 -1.95
C LEU A 150 -13.32 15.81 -0.92
N GLU A 151 -13.63 14.77 -0.14
CA GLU A 151 -14.72 14.77 0.84
C GLU A 151 -14.20 14.27 2.19
N ARG A 152 -14.51 14.99 3.27
CA ARG A 152 -14.25 14.49 4.62
C ARG A 152 -15.47 13.68 5.06
N PRO A 153 -15.28 12.53 5.75
CA PRO A 153 -16.37 11.86 6.43
C PRO A 153 -17.04 12.83 7.40
N PHE A 154 -18.37 12.91 7.35
CA PHE A 154 -19.21 13.73 8.22
C PHE A 154 -19.18 13.21 9.66
#